data_AF-A0A0Q9J794-F1
#
_entry.id   AF-A0A0Q9J794-F1
#
_cell.length_a   1.000
_cell.length_b   1.000
_cell.length_c   1.000
_cell.angle_alpha   90.00
_cell.angle_beta   90.00
_cell.angle_gamma   90.00
#
_symmetry.space_group_name_H-M   'P 1'
#
loop_
_entity.id
_entity.type
_entity.pdbx_description
1 polymer ?
#
loop_
_entity_poly.entity_id
_entity_poly.type
_entity_poly.pdbx_seq_one_letter_code
_entity_poly.pdbx_strand_id
1 'polypeptide(L)'
;MDTIARSRELFDLGRHRAAFDLLKPVAQTESAPFVHRRALAQLYRELGCPDQAGRWGIVLDGWTTDLEQDRLARLLAANGVPKRSVRGFLDVPSDGGSLPALNALVEDRVPAYRARFRTAAVGPPMTGGERAGSVGFGFGVAAGLGAVSGLIIVFLVALFGGDAQPASGGAALLVDLLTAMALIAFGFEGVLKGRVGAGTIRIGAGVVLLAVLAGAFVIISAP
;
A
#
# COMPACT_ATOMS: atom_id res chain seq x y z
N MET A 1 -29.63 -19.56 -19.53
CA MET A 1 -29.34 -19.68 -18.08
C MET A 1 -29.24 -18.27 -17.54
N ASP A 2 -29.91 -17.98 -16.43
CA ASP A 2 -29.88 -16.67 -15.77
C ASP A 2 -28.44 -16.33 -15.31
N THR A 3 -28.01 -15.08 -15.50
CA THR A 3 -26.65 -14.59 -15.14
C THR A 3 -26.38 -14.77 -13.65
N ILE A 4 -27.39 -14.52 -12.80
CA ILE A 4 -27.28 -14.72 -11.36
C ILE A 4 -27.09 -16.20 -11.05
N ALA A 5 -27.94 -17.07 -11.62
CA ALA A 5 -27.81 -18.52 -11.45
C ALA A 5 -26.44 -19.05 -11.89
N ARG A 6 -25.91 -18.58 -13.03
CA ARG A 6 -24.59 -18.99 -13.51
C ARG A 6 -23.45 -18.46 -12.63
N SER A 7 -23.56 -17.23 -12.13
CA SER A 7 -22.59 -16.65 -11.19
C SER A 7 -22.57 -17.45 -9.88
N ARG A 8 -23.76 -17.82 -9.36
CA ARG A 8 -23.90 -18.65 -8.17
C ARG A 8 -23.24 -20.02 -8.35
N GLU A 9 -23.51 -20.71 -9.45
CA GLU A 9 -22.87 -22.00 -9.75
C GLU A 9 -21.33 -21.89 -9.79
N LEU A 10 -20.79 -20.86 -10.43
CA LEU A 10 -19.34 -20.62 -10.44
C LEU A 10 -18.80 -20.36 -9.03
N PHE A 11 -19.56 -19.64 -8.20
CA PHE A 11 -19.19 -19.37 -6.82
C PHE A 11 -19.15 -20.65 -5.98
N ASP A 12 -20.20 -21.48 -6.07
CA ASP A 12 -20.30 -22.75 -5.34
C ASP A 12 -19.22 -23.76 -5.75
N LEU A 13 -18.73 -23.68 -6.99
CA LEU A 13 -17.57 -24.44 -7.49
C LEU A 13 -16.21 -23.87 -7.04
N GLY A 14 -16.18 -22.85 -6.18
CA GLY A 14 -14.97 -22.17 -5.72
C GLY A 14 -14.32 -21.26 -6.77
N ARG A 15 -14.97 -21.06 -7.94
CA ARG A 15 -14.48 -20.20 -9.03
C ARG A 15 -14.92 -18.75 -8.81
N HIS A 16 -14.63 -18.21 -7.62
CA HIS A 16 -15.13 -16.90 -7.17
C HIS A 16 -14.82 -15.79 -8.18
N ARG A 17 -13.58 -15.72 -8.69
CA ARG A 17 -13.20 -14.70 -9.68
C ARG A 17 -14.12 -14.73 -10.91
N ALA A 18 -14.39 -15.91 -11.47
CA ALA A 18 -15.27 -16.05 -12.62
C ALA A 18 -16.72 -15.65 -12.29
N ALA A 19 -17.20 -15.94 -11.07
CA ALA A 19 -18.52 -15.51 -10.60
C ALA A 19 -18.63 -13.98 -10.57
N PHE A 20 -17.61 -13.28 -10.06
CA PHE A 20 -17.56 -11.82 -10.01
C PHE A 20 -17.37 -11.18 -11.39
N ASP A 21 -16.48 -11.72 -12.21
CA ASP A 21 -16.23 -11.23 -13.57
C ASP A 21 -17.50 -11.30 -14.44
N LEU A 22 -18.36 -12.30 -14.19
CA LEU A 22 -19.66 -12.44 -14.85
C LEU A 22 -20.70 -11.42 -14.34
N LEU A 23 -20.81 -11.23 -13.02
CA LEU A 23 -21.92 -10.49 -12.41
C LEU A 23 -21.67 -8.99 -12.29
N LYS A 24 -20.42 -8.58 -12.06
CA LYS A 24 -20.05 -7.18 -11.78
C LYS A 24 -20.38 -6.22 -12.93
N PRO A 25 -20.08 -6.52 -14.21
CA PRO A 25 -20.39 -5.60 -15.30
C PRO A 25 -21.88 -5.27 -15.40
N VAL A 26 -22.75 -6.28 -15.21
CA VAL A 26 -24.20 -6.11 -15.26
C VAL A 26 -24.70 -5.29 -14.07
N ALA A 27 -24.19 -5.56 -12.87
CA ALA A 27 -24.54 -4.82 -11.65
C ALA A 27 -24.12 -3.33 -11.68
N GLN A 28 -23.05 -2.99 -12.42
CA GLN A 28 -22.56 -1.61 -12.55
C GLN A 28 -23.50 -0.71 -13.37
N THR A 29 -24.12 -1.27 -14.40
CA THR A 29 -25.01 -0.53 -15.31
C THR A 29 -26.48 -0.71 -14.97
N GLU A 30 -26.79 -1.51 -13.95
CA GLU A 30 -28.15 -1.84 -13.56
C GLU A 30 -28.84 -0.65 -12.88
N SER A 31 -30.07 -0.37 -13.30
CA SER A 31 -31.01 0.52 -12.62
C SER A 31 -31.99 -0.28 -11.75
N ALA A 32 -32.82 0.39 -10.94
CA ALA A 32 -33.83 -0.27 -10.11
C ALA A 32 -34.65 -1.28 -10.95
N PRO A 33 -34.90 -2.52 -10.46
CA PRO A 33 -34.87 -2.95 -9.05
C PRO A 33 -33.55 -3.53 -8.52
N PHE A 34 -32.40 -3.33 -9.20
CA PHE A 34 -31.06 -3.68 -8.66
C PHE A 34 -30.87 -5.16 -8.25
N VAL A 35 -31.43 -6.10 -9.01
CA VAL A 35 -31.38 -7.54 -8.68
C VAL A 35 -29.96 -8.13 -8.79
N HIS A 36 -29.17 -7.70 -9.78
CA HIS A 36 -27.79 -8.14 -9.96
C HIS A 36 -26.87 -7.53 -8.88
N ARG A 37 -27.10 -6.26 -8.50
CA ARG A 37 -26.39 -5.64 -7.36
C ARG A 37 -26.68 -6.37 -6.06
N ARG A 38 -27.93 -6.76 -5.82
CA ARG A 38 -28.30 -7.57 -4.65
C ARG A 38 -27.59 -8.92 -4.64
N ALA A 39 -27.58 -9.62 -5.77
CA ALA A 39 -26.87 -10.89 -5.90
C ALA A 39 -25.36 -10.72 -5.65
N LEU A 40 -24.75 -9.67 -6.22
CA LEU A 40 -23.33 -9.37 -6.06
C LEU A 40 -22.97 -9.02 -4.61
N ALA A 41 -23.79 -8.20 -3.95
CA ALA A 41 -23.62 -7.86 -2.55
C ALA A 41 -23.71 -9.11 -1.65
N GLN A 42 -24.61 -10.04 -1.97
CA GLN A 42 -24.75 -11.30 -1.26
C GLN A 42 -23.50 -12.20 -1.40
N LEU A 43 -22.88 -12.26 -2.59
CA LEU A 43 -21.60 -12.99 -2.77
C LEU A 43 -20.47 -12.39 -1.91
N TYR A 44 -20.37 -11.06 -1.84
CA TYR A 44 -19.38 -10.42 -0.96
C TYR A 44 -19.64 -10.67 0.52
N ARG A 45 -20.92 -10.72 0.94
CA ARG A 45 -21.31 -11.05 2.30
C ARG A 45 -20.87 -12.46 2.67
N GLU A 46 -21.07 -13.42 1.78
CA GLU A 46 -20.65 -14.83 1.98
C GLU A 46 -19.13 -14.99 2.06
N LEU A 47 -18.36 -14.12 1.39
CA LEU A 47 -16.89 -14.07 1.52
C LEU A 47 -16.38 -13.31 2.76
N GLY A 48 -17.26 -12.75 3.59
CA GLY A 48 -16.86 -11.97 4.74
C GLY A 48 -16.26 -10.61 4.38
N CYS A 49 -16.69 -10.00 3.26
CA CYS A 49 -16.27 -8.67 2.81
C CYS A 49 -17.38 -7.63 3.03
N PRO A 50 -17.64 -7.18 4.28
CA PRO A 50 -18.78 -6.33 4.61
C PRO A 50 -18.74 -4.93 3.97
N ASP A 51 -17.56 -4.39 3.69
CA ASP A 51 -17.39 -3.12 2.98
C ASP A 51 -17.87 -3.21 1.53
N GLN A 52 -17.57 -4.33 0.86
CA GLN A 52 -18.02 -4.60 -0.50
C GLN A 52 -19.51 -4.96 -0.54
N ALA A 53 -19.98 -5.78 0.40
CA ALA A 53 -21.41 -6.06 0.54
C ALA A 53 -22.22 -4.76 0.76
N GLY A 54 -21.71 -3.87 1.63
CA GLY A 54 -22.26 -2.53 1.82
C GLY A 54 -22.24 -1.70 0.54
N ARG A 55 -21.10 -1.63 -0.16
CA ARG A 55 -20.95 -0.86 -1.42
C ARG A 55 -22.02 -1.21 -2.45
N TRP A 56 -22.25 -2.50 -2.69
CA TRP A 56 -23.20 -2.96 -3.69
C TRP A 56 -24.65 -2.93 -3.19
N GLY A 57 -24.85 -3.14 -1.89
CA GLY A 57 -26.17 -3.24 -1.27
C GLY A 57 -26.79 -1.93 -0.79
N ILE A 58 -26.02 -0.85 -0.58
CA ILE A 58 -26.52 0.39 0.06
C ILE A 58 -27.66 1.09 -0.70
N VAL A 59 -27.83 0.76 -1.98
CA VAL A 59 -28.92 1.26 -2.82
C VAL A 59 -30.25 0.52 -2.59
N LEU A 60 -30.22 -0.63 -1.92
CA LEU A 60 -31.37 -1.47 -1.62
C LEU A 60 -31.90 -1.07 -0.24
N ASP A 61 -33.11 -0.52 -0.20
CA ASP A 61 -33.72 -0.03 1.03
C ASP A 61 -33.81 -1.13 2.10
N GLY A 62 -33.37 -0.81 3.32
CA GLY A 62 -33.35 -1.73 4.47
C GLY A 62 -32.49 -3.00 4.32
N TRP A 63 -31.73 -3.19 3.23
CA TRP A 63 -31.05 -4.48 2.97
C TRP A 63 -29.67 -4.61 3.61
N THR A 64 -28.97 -3.48 3.77
CA THR A 64 -27.62 -3.45 4.37
C THR A 64 -27.71 -3.42 5.89
N THR A 65 -26.83 -4.17 6.54
CA THR A 65 -26.68 -4.19 7.99
C THR A 65 -25.90 -2.98 8.50
N ASP A 66 -25.99 -2.69 9.79
CA ASP A 66 -25.21 -1.63 10.42
C ASP A 66 -23.70 -1.83 10.27
N LEU A 67 -23.23 -3.07 10.33
CA LEU A 67 -21.81 -3.41 10.14
C LEU A 67 -21.36 -3.09 8.71
N GLU A 68 -22.13 -3.46 7.71
CA GLU A 68 -21.81 -3.19 6.30
C GLU A 68 -21.80 -1.68 6.01
N GLN A 69 -22.77 -0.95 6.56
CA GLN A 69 -22.80 0.51 6.49
C GLN A 69 -21.60 1.16 7.19
N ASP A 70 -21.21 0.66 8.37
CA ASP A 70 -20.02 1.14 9.09
C ASP A 70 -18.74 0.94 8.26
N ARG A 71 -18.56 -0.26 7.70
CA ARG A 71 -17.38 -0.61 6.91
C ARG A 71 -17.33 0.15 5.60
N LEU A 72 -18.48 0.37 4.95
CA LEU A 72 -18.57 1.25 3.79
C LEU A 72 -18.23 2.70 4.13
N ALA A 73 -18.71 3.23 5.26
CA ALA A 73 -18.39 4.60 5.69
C ALA A 73 -16.89 4.79 5.92
N ARG A 74 -16.22 3.80 6.54
CA ARG A 74 -14.75 3.78 6.68
C ARG A 74 -14.05 3.76 5.33
N LEU A 75 -14.51 2.93 4.40
CA LEU A 75 -13.95 2.84 3.05
C LEU A 75 -14.03 4.20 2.32
N LEU A 76 -15.19 4.85 2.35
CA LEU A 76 -15.40 6.17 1.72
C LEU A 76 -14.56 7.27 2.40
N ALA A 77 -14.45 7.23 3.72
CA ALA A 77 -13.63 8.17 4.47
C ALA A 77 -12.13 8.00 4.17
N ALA A 78 -11.64 6.76 4.15
CA ALA A 78 -10.23 6.44 3.88
C ALA A 78 -9.80 6.81 2.46
N ASN A 79 -10.68 6.61 1.47
CA ASN A 79 -10.43 6.98 0.07
C ASN A 79 -10.66 8.48 -0.21
N GLY A 80 -11.09 9.27 0.78
CA GLY A 80 -11.30 10.72 0.60
C GLY A 80 -12.39 11.09 -0.40
N VAL A 81 -13.34 10.19 -0.70
CA VAL A 81 -14.33 10.36 -1.79
C VAL A 81 -15.23 11.58 -1.54
N PRO A 82 -15.16 12.66 -2.34
CA PRO A 82 -16.01 13.83 -2.14
C PRO A 82 -17.49 13.47 -2.18
N LYS A 83 -18.34 14.13 -1.38
CA LYS A 83 -19.80 13.86 -1.30
C LYS A 83 -20.47 13.80 -2.68
N ARG A 84 -20.16 14.76 -3.56
CA ARG A 84 -20.65 14.81 -4.95
C ARG A 84 -20.22 13.63 -5.83
N SER A 85 -19.16 12.93 -5.45
CA SER A 85 -18.56 11.83 -6.21
C SER A 85 -18.92 10.45 -5.64
N VAL A 86 -19.65 10.39 -4.52
CA VAL A 86 -19.97 9.11 -3.85
C VAL A 86 -20.77 8.19 -4.78
N ARG A 87 -21.77 8.69 -5.50
CA ARG A 87 -22.55 7.85 -6.43
C ARG A 87 -21.68 7.23 -7.53
N GLY A 88 -20.79 8.04 -8.13
CA GLY A 88 -19.83 7.54 -9.11
C GLY A 88 -18.86 6.51 -8.53
N PHE A 89 -18.37 6.73 -7.31
CA PHE A 89 -17.51 5.75 -6.62
C PHE A 89 -18.23 4.42 -6.35
N LEU A 90 -19.53 4.47 -6.05
CA LEU A 90 -20.36 3.31 -5.81
C LEU A 90 -20.89 2.68 -7.11
N ASP A 91 -20.55 3.21 -8.29
CA ASP A 91 -21.12 2.80 -9.57
C ASP A 91 -22.66 2.86 -9.58
N VAL A 92 -23.26 3.85 -8.91
CA VAL A 92 -24.72 4.01 -8.84
C VAL A 92 -25.16 5.00 -9.92
N PRO A 93 -26.09 4.62 -10.83
CA PRO A 93 -26.61 5.52 -11.85
C PRO A 93 -27.16 6.84 -11.26
N SER A 94 -26.89 7.95 -11.94
CA SER A 94 -27.23 9.31 -11.47
C SER A 94 -28.74 9.60 -11.48
N ASP A 95 -29.48 8.84 -12.28
CA ASP A 95 -30.93 8.93 -12.51
C ASP A 95 -31.76 8.20 -11.44
N GLY A 96 -31.14 7.32 -10.64
CA GLY A 96 -31.81 6.66 -9.53
C GLY A 96 -32.24 7.68 -8.47
N GLY A 97 -33.50 7.59 -8.02
CA GLY A 97 -34.11 8.53 -7.07
C GLY A 97 -33.39 8.67 -5.72
N SER A 98 -34.09 9.24 -4.74
CA SER A 98 -33.54 9.43 -3.39
C SER A 98 -33.08 8.09 -2.80
N LEU A 99 -31.88 8.07 -2.22
CA LEU A 99 -31.30 6.91 -1.53
C LEU A 99 -31.08 7.27 -0.05
N PRO A 100 -32.11 7.14 0.81
CA PRO A 100 -32.06 7.63 2.19
C PRO A 100 -30.90 7.03 3.00
N ALA A 101 -30.68 5.71 2.90
CA ALA A 101 -29.59 5.04 3.62
C ALA A 101 -28.20 5.55 3.19
N LEU A 102 -28.00 5.75 1.88
CA LEU A 102 -26.74 6.33 1.38
C LEU A 102 -26.56 7.77 1.86
N ASN A 103 -27.63 8.58 1.82
CA ASN A 103 -27.58 9.96 2.27
C ASN A 103 -27.23 10.05 3.76
N ALA A 104 -27.91 9.29 4.63
CA ALA A 104 -27.60 9.24 6.05
C ALA A 104 -26.14 8.81 6.32
N LEU A 105 -25.66 7.78 5.61
CA LEU A 105 -24.28 7.32 5.73
C LEU A 105 -23.26 8.43 5.38
N VAL A 106 -23.52 9.20 4.31
CA VAL A 106 -22.62 10.24 3.81
C VAL A 106 -22.66 11.51 4.67
N GLU A 107 -23.82 11.87 5.22
CA GLU A 107 -23.98 13.05 6.08
C GLU A 107 -23.46 12.80 7.50
N ASP A 108 -23.69 11.60 8.04
CA ASP A 108 -23.47 11.34 9.47
C ASP A 108 -22.17 10.55 9.71
N ARG A 109 -22.04 9.37 9.09
CA ARG A 109 -20.97 8.41 9.43
C ARG A 109 -19.63 8.76 8.77
N VAL A 110 -19.62 9.17 7.50
CA VAL A 110 -18.38 9.47 6.75
C VAL A 110 -17.59 10.65 7.37
N PRO A 111 -18.21 11.79 7.74
CA PRO A 111 -17.49 12.89 8.37
C PRO A 111 -16.87 12.52 9.71
N ALA A 112 -17.56 11.71 10.53
CA ALA A 112 -17.03 11.21 11.80
C ALA A 112 -15.75 10.39 11.59
N TYR A 113 -15.74 9.50 10.60
CA TYR A 113 -14.53 8.74 10.26
C TYR A 113 -13.39 9.61 9.72
N ARG A 114 -13.70 10.60 8.88
CA ARG A 114 -12.68 11.55 8.41
C ARG A 114 -12.06 12.35 9.55
N ALA A 115 -12.86 12.81 10.50
CA ALA A 115 -12.36 13.49 11.69
C ALA A 115 -11.41 12.57 12.46
N ARG A 116 -11.82 11.33 12.72
CA ARG A 116 -11.00 10.33 13.41
C ARG A 116 -9.69 10.04 12.68
N PHE A 117 -9.71 9.86 11.36
CA PHE A 117 -8.50 9.61 10.57
C PHE A 117 -7.57 10.82 10.54
N ARG A 118 -8.10 12.05 10.49
CA ARG A 118 -7.27 13.26 10.62
C ARG A 118 -6.58 13.32 11.98
N THR A 119 -7.30 13.08 13.07
CA THR A 119 -6.69 13.06 14.41
C THR A 119 -5.60 11.99 14.53
N ALA A 120 -5.84 10.79 13.97
CA ALA A 120 -4.84 9.73 13.95
C ALA A 120 -3.61 10.08 13.09
N ALA A 121 -3.79 10.75 11.96
CA ALA A 121 -2.70 11.17 11.08
C ALA A 121 -1.84 12.31 11.68
N VAL A 122 -2.44 13.19 12.49
CA VAL A 122 -1.71 14.27 13.17
C VAL A 122 -0.83 13.73 14.29
N GLY A 123 -1.20 12.61 14.91
CA GLY A 123 -0.47 12.01 16.04
C GLY A 123 -0.33 12.96 17.24
N PRO A 124 0.13 12.48 18.41
CA PRO A 124 0.67 13.39 19.41
C PRO A 124 1.86 14.16 18.82
N PRO A 125 2.12 15.41 19.24
CA PRO A 125 3.31 16.13 18.80
C PRO A 125 4.54 15.32 19.18
N MET A 126 5.14 14.64 18.19
CA MET A 126 6.37 13.90 18.39
C MET A 126 7.44 14.86 18.87
N THR A 127 8.07 14.54 19.99
CA THR A 127 9.23 15.31 20.46
C THR A 127 10.36 15.20 19.43
N GLY A 128 11.23 16.22 19.33
CA GLY A 128 12.31 16.24 18.33
C GLY A 128 13.23 15.01 18.37
N GLY A 129 13.30 14.31 19.50
CA GLY A 129 14.02 13.04 19.66
C GLY A 129 13.34 11.85 18.99
N GLU A 130 12.01 11.75 19.05
CA GLU A 130 11.24 10.63 18.48
C GLU A 130 11.16 10.69 16.95
N ARG A 131 11.11 11.90 16.37
CA ARG A 131 11.25 12.09 14.90
C ARG A 131 12.62 11.67 14.38
N ALA A 132 13.68 11.89 15.15
CA ALA A 132 15.02 11.47 14.77
C ALA A 132 15.19 9.94 14.85
N GLY A 133 14.50 9.29 15.80
CA GLY A 133 14.50 7.83 15.94
C GLY A 133 13.76 7.10 14.83
N SER A 134 12.58 7.58 14.43
CA SER A 134 11.75 6.95 13.39
C SER A 134 12.33 7.11 11.98
N VAL A 135 12.87 8.29 11.65
CA VAL A 135 13.63 8.51 10.41
C VAL A 135 14.91 7.67 10.43
N GLY A 136 15.62 7.63 11.56
CA GLY A 136 16.82 6.80 11.71
C GLY A 136 16.56 5.30 11.53
N PHE A 137 15.42 4.80 12.01
CA PHE A 137 15.02 3.40 11.84
C PHE A 137 14.66 3.08 10.39
N GLY A 138 13.87 3.93 9.72
CA GLY A 138 13.51 3.73 8.32
C GLY A 138 14.74 3.71 7.39
N PHE A 139 15.69 4.61 7.62
CA PHE A 139 16.96 4.62 6.89
C PHE A 139 17.88 3.45 7.26
N GLY A 140 17.87 3.00 8.51
CA GLY A 140 18.62 1.80 8.93
C GLY A 140 18.13 0.54 8.23
N VAL A 141 16.81 0.37 8.10
CA VAL A 141 16.20 -0.74 7.35
C VAL A 141 16.56 -0.65 5.86
N ALA A 142 16.46 0.55 5.25
CA ALA A 142 16.83 0.74 3.84
C ALA A 142 18.32 0.45 3.57
N ALA A 143 19.22 0.91 4.45
CA ALA A 143 20.65 0.63 4.35
C ALA A 143 20.95 -0.87 4.55
N GLY A 144 20.27 -1.52 5.50
CA GLY A 144 20.39 -2.97 5.70
C GLY A 144 19.93 -3.77 4.49
N LEU A 145 18.79 -3.40 3.89
CA LEU A 145 18.29 -4.03 2.66
C LEU A 145 19.25 -3.80 1.48
N GLY A 146 19.82 -2.61 1.35
CA GLY A 146 20.85 -2.31 0.35
C GLY A 146 22.08 -3.20 0.51
N ALA A 147 22.61 -3.32 1.74
CA ALA A 147 23.77 -4.17 2.03
C ALA A 147 23.51 -5.65 1.75
N VAL A 148 22.33 -6.16 2.14
CA VAL A 148 21.92 -7.55 1.85
C VAL A 148 21.79 -7.76 0.34
N SER A 149 21.20 -6.81 -0.38
CA SER A 149 21.05 -6.89 -1.84
C SER A 149 22.39 -6.90 -2.56
N GLY A 150 23.33 -6.03 -2.16
CA GLY A 150 24.70 -6.02 -2.69
C GLY A 150 25.43 -7.34 -2.44
N LEU A 151 25.30 -7.90 -1.24
CA LEU A 151 25.93 -9.17 -0.88
C LEU A 151 25.35 -10.35 -1.68
N ILE A 152 24.04 -10.36 -1.92
CA ILE A 152 23.39 -11.34 -2.81
C ILE A 152 23.92 -11.21 -4.23
N ILE A 153 24.05 -9.99 -4.77
CA ILE A 153 24.57 -9.78 -6.13
C ILE A 153 26.01 -10.29 -6.27
N VAL A 154 26.89 -9.95 -5.31
CA VAL A 154 28.28 -10.44 -5.29
C VAL A 154 28.32 -11.97 -5.20
N PHE A 155 27.49 -12.55 -4.32
CA PHE A 155 27.39 -14.00 -4.19
C PHE A 155 26.92 -14.67 -5.49
N LEU A 156 25.91 -14.11 -6.16
CA LEU A 156 25.42 -14.63 -7.44
C LEU A 156 26.49 -14.54 -8.54
N VAL A 157 27.23 -13.42 -8.63
CA VAL A 157 28.32 -13.28 -9.60
C VAL A 157 29.42 -14.31 -9.36
N ALA A 158 29.80 -14.53 -8.09
CA ALA A 158 30.80 -15.54 -7.72
C ALA A 158 30.31 -16.97 -7.96
N LEU A 159 29.04 -17.26 -7.70
CA LEU A 159 28.47 -18.60 -7.83
C LEU A 159 28.28 -19.02 -9.30
N PHE A 160 27.91 -18.07 -10.17
CA PHE A 160 27.62 -18.33 -11.57
C PHE A 160 28.80 -18.08 -12.51
N GLY A 161 29.97 -17.71 -11.97
CA GLY A 161 31.24 -17.61 -12.72
C GLY A 161 31.15 -16.77 -13.99
N GLY A 162 30.26 -15.79 -14.01
CA GLY A 162 29.81 -15.17 -15.25
C GLY A 162 30.79 -14.15 -15.77
N ASP A 163 31.16 -14.30 -17.04
CA ASP A 163 31.66 -13.25 -17.95
C ASP A 163 30.59 -12.15 -18.17
N ALA A 164 29.98 -11.66 -17.09
CA ALA A 164 28.99 -10.61 -17.13
C ALA A 164 29.67 -9.29 -17.50
N GLN A 165 29.39 -8.82 -18.71
CA GLN A 165 29.91 -7.58 -19.29
C GLN A 165 30.00 -6.40 -18.29
N PRO A 166 31.05 -5.56 -18.39
CA PRO A 166 31.35 -4.49 -17.43
C PRO A 166 30.31 -3.34 -17.33
N ALA A 167 29.23 -3.38 -18.13
CA ALA A 167 28.23 -2.32 -18.16
C ALA A 167 27.30 -2.29 -16.92
N SER A 168 27.06 -3.43 -16.26
CA SER A 168 26.23 -3.49 -15.04
C SER A 168 27.04 -3.27 -13.75
N GLY A 169 28.35 -3.51 -13.76
CA GLY A 169 29.23 -3.30 -12.61
C GLY A 169 29.39 -1.83 -12.23
N GLY A 170 29.48 -0.93 -13.22
CA GLY A 170 29.68 0.50 -12.96
C GLY A 170 28.50 1.17 -12.25
N ALA A 171 27.26 0.78 -12.57
CA ALA A 171 26.06 1.32 -11.93
C ALA A 171 25.95 0.87 -10.47
N ALA A 172 26.27 -0.40 -10.17
CA ALA A 172 26.27 -0.91 -8.81
C ALA A 172 27.35 -0.24 -7.94
N LEU A 173 28.57 -0.10 -8.46
CA LEU A 173 29.66 0.60 -7.77
C LEU A 173 29.32 2.07 -7.50
N LEU A 174 28.63 2.73 -8.42
CA LEU A 174 28.20 4.11 -8.24
C LEU A 174 27.13 4.24 -7.15
N VAL A 175 26.17 3.31 -7.09
CA VAL A 175 25.15 3.27 -6.02
C VAL A 175 25.80 3.01 -4.65
N ASP A 176 26.75 2.09 -4.57
CA ASP A 176 27.44 1.78 -3.32
C ASP A 176 28.36 2.93 -2.87
N LEU A 177 29.04 3.60 -3.81
CA LEU A 177 29.85 4.79 -3.54
C LEU A 177 28.98 5.95 -3.00
N LEU A 178 27.84 6.22 -3.65
CA LEU A 178 26.90 7.25 -3.20
C LEU A 178 26.33 6.92 -1.81
N THR A 179 26.06 5.64 -1.55
CA THR A 179 25.59 5.17 -0.24
C THR A 179 26.65 5.38 0.84
N ALA A 180 27.91 5.06 0.55
CA ALA A 180 29.01 5.27 1.47
C ALA A 180 29.25 6.77 1.77
N MET A 181 29.21 7.61 0.73
CA MET A 181 29.33 9.07 0.89
C MET A 181 28.19 9.66 1.72
N ALA A 182 26.95 9.21 1.50
CA ALA A 182 25.80 9.65 2.28
C ALA A 182 25.96 9.29 3.76
N LEU A 183 26.39 8.06 4.08
CA LEU A 183 26.63 7.62 5.45
C LEU A 183 27.67 8.50 6.17
N ILE A 184 28.75 8.87 5.49
CA ILE A 184 29.80 9.73 6.03
C ILE A 184 29.27 11.16 6.27
N ALA A 185 28.61 11.76 5.29
CA ALA A 185 28.07 13.12 5.39
C ALA A 185 27.06 13.26 6.54
N PHE A 186 26.12 12.31 6.67
CA PHE A 186 25.16 12.28 7.77
C PHE A 186 25.80 11.96 9.13
N GLY A 187 26.86 11.16 9.13
CA GLY A 187 27.65 10.91 10.32
C GLY A 187 28.30 12.18 10.86
N PHE A 188 28.90 12.99 9.98
CA PHE A 188 29.47 14.29 10.33
C PHE A 188 28.41 15.27 10.83
N GLU A 189 27.26 15.35 10.17
CA GLU A 189 26.13 16.17 10.65
C GLU A 189 25.67 15.74 12.05
N GLY A 190 25.66 14.43 12.33
CA GLY A 190 25.37 13.88 13.65
C GLY A 190 26.38 14.28 14.72
N VAL A 191 27.68 14.26 14.40
CA VAL A 191 28.76 14.71 15.29
C VAL A 191 28.63 16.21 15.58
N LEU A 192 28.44 17.03 14.55
CA LEU A 192 28.30 18.49 14.67
C LEU A 192 27.08 18.90 15.51
N LYS A 193 26.02 18.09 15.50
CA LYS A 193 24.82 18.30 16.34
C LYS A 193 24.93 17.67 17.74
N GLY A 194 26.13 17.29 18.18
CA GLY A 194 26.40 16.77 19.53
C GLY A 194 26.01 15.30 19.74
N ARG A 195 25.61 14.57 18.70
CA ARG A 195 25.24 13.13 18.76
C ARG A 195 26.44 12.26 18.40
N VAL A 196 27.52 12.41 19.16
CA VAL A 196 28.84 11.85 18.85
C VAL A 196 28.79 10.34 18.60
N GLY A 197 28.11 9.56 19.46
CA GLY A 197 28.06 8.09 19.32
C GLY A 197 27.35 7.59 18.05
N ALA A 198 26.21 8.19 17.69
CA ALA A 198 25.50 7.78 16.48
C ALA A 198 26.17 8.32 15.20
N GLY A 199 26.90 9.44 15.30
CA GLY A 199 27.66 10.00 14.20
C GLY A 199 28.90 9.17 13.87
N THR A 200 29.68 8.76 14.89
CA THR A 200 30.88 7.93 14.69
C THR A 200 30.57 6.56 14.09
N ILE A 201 29.47 5.92 14.50
CA ILE A 201 29.03 4.64 13.92
C ILE A 201 28.73 4.77 12.42
N ARG A 202 28.03 5.84 12.02
CA ARG A 202 27.70 6.07 10.59
C ARG A 202 28.93 6.38 9.75
N ILE A 203 29.85 7.20 10.27
CA ILE A 203 31.15 7.45 9.63
C ILE A 203 31.91 6.13 9.47
N GLY A 204 31.99 5.32 10.53
CA GLY A 204 32.65 4.02 10.50
C GLY A 204 32.06 3.08 9.45
N ALA A 205 30.73 2.97 9.38
CA ALA A 205 30.05 2.14 8.38
C ALA A 205 30.32 2.60 6.94
N GLY A 206 30.29 3.91 6.67
CA GLY A 206 30.62 4.44 5.36
C GLY A 206 32.09 4.21 4.96
N VAL A 207 33.02 4.35 5.90
CA VAL A 207 34.45 4.07 5.67
C VAL A 207 34.70 2.58 5.39
N VAL A 208 34.06 1.68 6.14
CA VAL A 208 34.17 0.24 5.90
C VAL A 208 33.63 -0.11 4.51
N LEU A 209 32.49 0.46 4.11
CA LEU A 209 31.93 0.24 2.78
C LEU A 209 32.89 0.73 1.67
N LEU A 210 33.48 1.92 1.82
CA LEU A 210 34.51 2.41 0.88
C LEU A 210 35.72 1.48 0.80
N ALA A 211 36.19 0.95 1.94
CA ALA A 211 37.33 0.05 1.98
C ALA A 211 37.04 -1.29 1.27
N VAL A 212 35.82 -1.82 1.43
CA VAL A 212 35.36 -3.02 0.74
C VAL A 212 35.26 -2.78 -0.77
N LEU A 213 34.72 -1.64 -1.20
CA LEU A 213 34.65 -1.26 -2.62
C LEU A 213 36.04 -1.10 -3.23
N ALA A 214 36.96 -0.46 -2.52
CA ALA A 214 38.35 -0.32 -2.96
C ALA A 214 39.06 -1.68 -3.08
N GLY A 215 38.86 -2.58 -2.11
CA GLY A 215 39.40 -3.94 -2.14
C GLY A 215 38.84 -4.76 -3.31
N ALA A 216 37.54 -4.70 -3.53
CA ALA A 216 36.89 -5.36 -4.66
C ALA A 216 37.42 -4.83 -6.01
N PHE A 217 37.61 -3.51 -6.13
CA PHE A 217 38.18 -2.90 -7.32
C PHE A 217 39.61 -3.37 -7.60
N VAL A 218 40.45 -3.51 -6.57
CA VAL A 218 41.82 -4.03 -6.69
C VAL A 218 41.82 -5.49 -7.13
N ILE A 219 40.93 -6.33 -6.59
CA ILE A 219 40.81 -7.75 -6.97
C ILE A 219 40.37 -7.88 -8.44
N ILE A 220 39.42 -7.05 -8.87
CA ILE A 220 38.92 -7.06 -10.25
C ILE A 220 39.96 -6.51 -11.25
N SER A 221 40.84 -5.61 -10.82
CA SER A 221 41.84 -4.94 -11.67
C SER A 221 43.21 -5.61 -11.69
N ALA A 222 43.41 -6.69 -10.92
CA ALA A 222 44.67 -7.44 -10.92
C ALA A 222 44.77 -8.28 -12.21
N PRO A 223 45.86 -8.14 -13.00
CA PRO A 223 46.05 -8.85 -14.27
C PRO A 223 46.32 -10.34 -14.12
#